data_AF-A0A022MBC7-F1
#
_entry.id   AF-A0A022MBC7-F1
#
_cell.length_a   1.000
_cell.length_b   1.000
_cell.length_c   1.000
_cell.angle_alpha   90.00
_cell.angle_beta   90.00
_cell.angle_gamma   90.00
#
_symmetry.space_group_name_H-M   'P 1'
#
loop_
_entity.id
_entity.type
_entity.pdbx_description
1 polymer ?
#
loop_
_entity_poly.entity_id
_entity_poly.type
_entity_poly.pdbx_seq_one_letter_code
_entity_poly.pdbx_strand_id
1 'polypeptide(L)'
;MNTLPCSTAEEIGPRRPGAIYQNSDGRFEVLALVTDRARAAQLLRRDSARWAVIIRDTLRPDGQPFAVGSVWTTSDYLLRPAASAYRQAA
;
A
#
# COMPACT_ATOMS: atom_id res chain seq x y z
N MET A 1 23.07 13.86 11.64
CA MET A 1 21.66 13.47 11.49
C MET A 1 21.55 12.72 10.17
N ASN A 2 21.85 11.42 10.16
CA ASN A 2 21.93 10.64 8.91
C ASN A 2 20.53 10.20 8.47
N THR A 3 19.94 10.89 7.50
CA THR A 3 18.71 10.43 6.83
C THR A 3 19.09 9.38 5.77
N LEU A 4 19.33 8.14 6.21
CA LEU A 4 19.28 7.00 5.31
C LEU A 4 17.84 6.92 4.76
N PRO A 5 17.63 6.71 3.45
CA PRO A 5 16.27 6.54 2.94
C PRO A 5 15.66 5.34 3.66
N CYS A 6 14.61 5.58 4.44
CA CYS A 6 13.77 4.54 5.05
C CYS A 6 13.52 3.47 3.98
N SER A 7 13.80 2.22 4.31
CA SER A 7 13.75 1.11 3.36
C SER A 7 12.37 1.06 2.69
N THR A 8 12.25 0.54 1.46
CA THR A 8 10.95 0.43 0.77
C THR A 8 9.85 -0.22 1.63
N ALA A 9 10.22 -1.11 2.55
CA ALA A 9 9.30 -1.69 3.54
C ALA A 9 8.70 -0.65 4.52
N GLU A 10 9.49 0.33 4.96
CA GLU A 10 9.04 1.43 5.82
C GLU A 10 8.16 2.41 5.04
N GLU A 11 8.48 2.67 3.76
CA GLU A 11 7.65 3.51 2.89
C GLU A 11 6.27 2.86 2.64
N ILE A 12 6.23 1.53 2.48
CA ILE A 12 4.98 0.78 2.33
C ILE A 12 4.22 0.75 3.66
N GLY A 13 4.93 0.60 4.78
CA GLY A 13 4.34 0.47 6.11
C GLY A 13 3.58 -0.86 6.27
N PRO A 14 2.56 -0.92 7.14
CA PRO A 14 1.78 -2.14 7.41
C PRO A 14 0.77 -2.49 6.30
N ARG A 15 0.81 -1.80 5.14
CA ARG A 15 -0.07 -2.02 4.00
C ARG A 15 0.27 -3.34 3.30
N ARG A 16 -0.35 -4.41 3.78
CA ARG A 16 -0.30 -5.75 3.20
C ARG A 16 -1.62 -6.09 2.52
N PRO A 17 -1.64 -6.99 1.51
CA PRO A 17 -2.88 -7.45 0.89
C PRO A 17 -3.91 -7.91 1.94
N GLY A 18 -5.13 -7.36 1.90
CA GLY A 18 -6.19 -7.56 2.88
C GLY A 18 -6.16 -6.61 4.08
N ALA A 19 -5.17 -5.72 4.20
CA ALA A 19 -5.16 -4.68 5.23
C ALA A 19 -6.14 -3.57 4.87
N ILE A 20 -6.83 -3.03 5.87
CA ILE A 20 -7.70 -1.85 5.71
C ILE A 20 -7.09 -0.73 6.52
N TYR A 21 -6.84 0.40 5.87
CA TYR A 21 -6.39 1.61 6.52
C TYR A 21 -7.33 2.77 6.20
N GLN A 22 -7.29 3.79 7.03
CA GLN A 22 -8.03 5.02 6.85
C GLN A 22 -7.08 6.19 6.99
N ASN A 23 -7.25 7.18 6.14
CA ASN A 23 -6.59 8.47 6.25
C ASN A 23 -7.64 9.58 6.09
N SER A 24 -7.19 10.82 5.96
CA SER A 24 -8.05 11.98 5.74
C SER A 24 -8.88 11.91 4.44
N ASP A 25 -8.42 11.17 3.43
CA ASP A 25 -9.09 11.04 2.14
C ASP A 25 -10.20 9.98 2.15
N GLY A 26 -10.12 8.98 3.04
CA GLY A 26 -11.13 7.93 3.11
C GLY A 26 -10.64 6.65 3.77
N ARG A 27 -11.36 5.54 3.48
CA ARG A 27 -11.01 4.21 3.97
C ARG A 27 -10.70 3.28 2.80
N PHE A 28 -9.50 2.73 2.82
CA PHE A 28 -8.96 1.97 1.72
C PHE A 28 -8.56 0.56 2.16
N GLU A 29 -8.99 -0.42 1.37
CA GLU A 29 -8.54 -1.80 1.47
C GLU A 29 -7.38 -2.01 0.50
N VAL A 30 -6.28 -2.55 1.00
CA VAL A 30 -5.14 -2.96 0.20
C VAL A 30 -5.48 -4.27 -0.49
N LEU A 31 -5.57 -4.26 -1.81
CA LEU A 31 -5.82 -5.47 -2.59
C LEU A 31 -4.52 -6.19 -2.93
N ALA A 32 -3.47 -5.44 -3.30
CA ALA A 32 -2.20 -6.02 -3.69
C ALA A 32 -1.03 -5.05 -3.42
N LEU A 33 0.16 -5.61 -3.19
CA LEU A 33 1.42 -4.88 -3.15
C LEU A 33 2.28 -5.33 -4.33
N VAL A 34 2.70 -4.37 -5.15
CA VAL A 34 3.58 -4.57 -6.30
C VAL A 34 4.94 -3.98 -5.94
N THR A 35 5.95 -4.84 -5.80
CA THR A 35 7.36 -4.45 -5.53
C THR A 35 8.23 -4.51 -6.78
N ASP A 36 7.68 -4.97 -7.92
CA ASP A 36 8.37 -4.94 -9.20
C ASP A 36 8.39 -3.52 -9.75
N ARG A 37 9.59 -2.97 -9.97
CA ARG A 37 9.77 -1.58 -10.42
C ARG A 37 9.12 -1.33 -11.78
N ALA A 38 9.29 -2.22 -12.75
CA ALA A 38 8.74 -2.02 -14.09
C ALA A 38 7.21 -2.01 -14.05
N ARG A 39 6.62 -2.91 -13.26
CA ARG A 39 5.18 -2.99 -13.06
C ARG A 39 4.64 -1.78 -12.28
N ALA A 40 5.33 -1.36 -11.23
CA ALA A 40 4.97 -0.18 -10.45
C ALA A 40 5.01 1.10 -11.31
N ALA A 41 6.06 1.26 -12.13
CA ALA A 41 6.20 2.38 -13.04
C ALA A 41 5.08 2.44 -14.08
N GLN A 42 4.66 1.29 -14.62
CA GLN A 42 3.51 1.21 -15.54
C GLN A 42 2.19 1.57 -14.84
N LEU A 43 1.96 1.04 -13.63
CA LEU A 43 0.73 1.27 -12.87
C LEU A 43 0.58 2.74 -12.44
N LEU A 44 1.66 3.33 -11.95
CA LEU A 44 1.68 4.71 -11.47
C LEU A 44 1.99 5.73 -12.57
N ARG A 45 2.28 5.26 -13.79
CA ARG A 45 2.77 6.06 -14.93
C ARG A 45 3.93 6.97 -14.54
N ARG A 46 4.84 6.46 -13.70
CA ARG A 46 6.01 7.19 -13.15
C ARG A 46 7.24 6.29 -13.12
N ASP A 47 8.27 6.63 -13.89
CA ASP A 47 9.49 5.82 -14.02
C ASP A 47 10.29 5.67 -12.72
N SER A 48 10.17 6.66 -11.83
CA SER A 48 10.79 6.65 -10.50
C SER A 48 10.05 5.77 -9.48
N ALA A 49 8.88 5.23 -9.81
CA ALA A 49 8.11 4.39 -8.89
C ALA A 49 8.78 3.02 -8.74
N ARG A 50 9.21 2.71 -7.51
CA ARG A 50 9.84 1.43 -7.18
C ARG A 50 8.84 0.37 -6.72
N TRP A 51 7.69 0.81 -6.24
CA TRP A 51 6.63 -0.02 -5.71
C TRP A 51 5.28 0.68 -5.93
N ALA A 52 4.21 -0.09 -5.88
CA ALA A 52 2.84 0.41 -5.93
C ALA A 52 1.93 -0.48 -5.07
N VAL A 53 1.02 0.12 -4.34
CA VAL A 53 -0.03 -0.57 -3.59
C VAL A 53 -1.34 -0.36 -4.32
N ILE A 54 -2.00 -1.44 -4.71
CA ILE A 54 -3.33 -1.38 -5.29
C ILE A 54 -4.31 -1.33 -4.14
N ILE A 55 -5.08 -0.26 -4.07
CA ILE A 55 -6.09 -0.05 -3.05
C ILE A 55 -7.48 0.09 -3.67
N ARG A 56 -8.50 -0.26 -2.91
CA ARG A 56 -9.89 -0.02 -3.24
C ARG A 56 -10.53 0.81 -2.14
N ASP A 57 -11.29 1.83 -2.53
CA ASP A 57 -12.12 2.57 -1.60
C ASP A 57 -13.24 1.68 -1.09
N THR A 58 -13.34 1.52 0.24
CA THR A 58 -14.36 0.66 0.87
C THR A 58 -15.63 1.43 1.24
N LEU A 59 -15.59 2.77 1.20
CA LEU A 59 -16.75 3.63 1.42
C LEU A 59 -17.62 3.72 0.15
N ARG A 60 -17.00 3.54 -1.02
CA ARG A 60 -17.62 3.52 -2.34
C ARG A 60 -17.58 2.08 -2.86
N PRO A 61 -18.68 1.32 -2.77
CA PRO A 61 -18.71 -0.06 -3.25
C PRO A 61 -18.41 -0.19 -4.75
N ASP A 62 -18.71 0.85 -5.55
CA ASP A 62 -18.36 0.94 -6.97
C ASP A 62 -16.98 1.57 -7.25
N GLY A 63 -16.21 1.84 -6.19
CA GLY A 63 -14.87 2.40 -6.29
C GLY A 63 -13.93 1.45 -7.02
N GLN A 64 -13.45 1.85 -8.20
CA GLN A 64 -12.48 1.05 -8.93
C GLN A 64 -11.14 1.00 -8.18
N PRO A 65 -10.45 -0.15 -8.16
CA PRO A 65 -9.10 -0.24 -7.62
C PRO A 65 -8.14 0.70 -8.33
N PHE A 66 -7.29 1.38 -7.56
CA PHE A 66 -6.25 2.26 -8.09
C PHE A 66 -4.91 2.02 -7.39
N ALA A 67 -3.83 2.24 -8.13
CA ALA A 67 -2.47 2.06 -7.62
C ALA A 67 -1.99 3.35 -6.95
N VAL A 68 -1.37 3.22 -5.78
CA VAL A 68 -0.76 4.33 -5.03
C VAL A 68 0.71 4.01 -4.74
N GLY A 69 1.57 5.00 -4.90
CA GLY A 69 2.98 4.94 -4.49
C GLY A 69 3.27 5.89 -3.33
N SER A 70 2.24 6.28 -2.57
CA SER A 70 2.36 7.27 -1.49
C SER A 70 2.92 6.62 -0.23
N VAL A 71 4.02 7.17 0.28
CA VAL A 71 4.70 6.76 1.52
C VAL A 71 3.72 6.71 2.69
N TRP A 72 3.89 5.74 3.58
CA TRP A 72 3.08 5.57 4.79
C TRP A 72 3.45 6.69 5.76
N THR A 73 2.44 7.44 6.19
CA THR A 73 2.63 8.59 7.07
C THR A 73 1.91 8.38 8.39
N THR A 74 2.17 9.25 9.36
CA THR A 74 1.45 9.28 10.64
C THR A 74 -0.03 9.66 10.49
N SER A 75 -0.43 10.15 9.31
CA SER A 75 -1.82 10.44 8.98
C SER A 75 -2.60 9.19 8.52
N ASP A 76 -1.90 8.09 8.25
CA ASP A 76 -2.49 6.82 7.88
C ASP A 76 -2.71 5.94 9.11
N TYR A 77 -3.97 5.56 9.35
CA TYR A 77 -4.40 4.75 10.48
C TYR A 77 -4.77 3.36 10.01
N LEU A 78 -4.07 2.35 10.50
CA LEU A 78 -4.42 0.95 10.22
C LEU A 78 -5.67 0.57 11.02
N LEU A 79 -6.78 0.33 10.33
CA LEU A 79 -8.05 -0.08 10.96
C LEU A 79 -8.13 -1.59 11.14
N ARG A 80 -7.65 -2.33 10.14
CA ARG A 80 -7.58 -3.79 10.17
C ARG A 80 -6.25 -4.23 9.59
N PRO A 81 -5.40 -4.94 10.34
CA PRO A 81 -4.22 -5.56 9.75
C PRO A 81 -4.66 -6.58 8.70
N ALA A 82 -3.85 -6.77 7.66
CA ALA A 82 -4.06 -7.89 6.77
C ALA A 82 -4.20 -9.15 7.61
N ALA A 83 -5.26 -9.92 7.39
CA ALA A 83 -5.35 -11.25 7.97
C ALA A 83 -4.08 -11.95 7.53
N SER A 84 -3.19 -12.23 8.49
CA SER A 84 -2.00 -13.02 8.22
C SER A 84 -2.49 -14.42 7.90
N ALA A 85 -2.90 -14.64 6.65
CA ALA A 85 -2.77 -15.93 6.01
C ALA A 85 -1.28 -16.18 5.70
N TYR A 86 -0.39 -15.84 6.65
CA TYR A 86 0.89 -16.48 6.77
C TYR A 86 0.62 -17.83 7.43
N ARG A 87 0.02 -18.75 6.66
CA ARG A 87 0.26 -20.16 6.91
C ARG A 87 1.73 -20.33 6.55
N GLN A 88 2.62 -20.35 7.56
CA GLN A 88 3.92 -20.99 7.37
C GLN A 88 3.61 -22.38 6.85
N ALA A 89 4.07 -22.69 5.64
CA ALA A 89 4.24 -24.07 5.26
C ALA A 89 5.30 -24.64 6.22
N ALA A 90 4.86 -25.51 7.11
CA ALA A 90 5.72 -26.34 7.95
C ALA A 90 6.18 -27.57 7.14
#